data_AF-A0A356UIT6-F1
#
_entry.id   AF-A0A356UIT6-F1
#
_cell.length_a   1.000
_cell.length_b   1.000
_cell.length_c   1.000
_cell.angle_alpha   90.00
_cell.angle_beta   90.00
_cell.angle_gamma   90.00
#
_symmetry.space_group_name_H-M   'P 1'
#
loop_
_entity.id
_entity.type
_entity.pdbx_description
1 polymer ?
#
loop_
_entity_poly.entity_id
_entity_poly.type
_entity_poly.pdbx_seq_one_letter_code
_entity_poly.pdbx_strand_id
1 'polypeptide(L)'
;MAVVWSYFHKKFEPDSELSKSFLIIAPNIIVFERLKEDFESGKIFKEWDLIPNEWKYDWQMTYILRGESRKTSTEGTLYLTNIHQLYEPRNNNGADDPVNRLLGPKPKEATGSWEEDLLDRIKAHDDLLIINDEAHHVHDEDLEW
;
A
#
# COMPACT_ATOMS: atom_id res chain seq x y z
N MET A 1 11.74 9.60 -6.12
CA MET A 1 11.93 9.95 -7.54
C MET A 1 11.08 9.10 -8.49
N ALA A 2 11.13 7.76 -8.41
CA ALA A 2 10.37 6.88 -9.32
C ALA A 2 8.86 7.18 -9.38
N VAL A 3 8.22 7.38 -8.22
CA VAL A 3 6.78 7.73 -8.14
C VAL A 3 6.46 9.02 -8.90
N VAL A 4 7.24 10.09 -8.66
CA VAL A 4 7.05 11.39 -9.30
C VAL A 4 7.24 11.28 -10.82
N TRP A 5 8.31 10.61 -11.24
CA TRP A 5 8.60 10.41 -12.66
C TRP A 5 7.48 9.64 -13.35
N SER A 6 7.08 8.48 -12.80
CA SER A 6 6.02 7.63 -13.35
C SER A 6 4.71 8.40 -13.52
N TYR A 7 4.32 9.18 -12.50
CA TYR A 7 3.08 9.96 -12.53
C TYR A 7 3.09 11.01 -13.64
N PHE A 8 4.14 11.84 -13.72
CA PHE A 8 4.20 12.92 -14.71
C PHE A 8 4.45 12.42 -16.12
N HIS A 9 5.23 11.36 -16.29
CA HIS A 9 5.39 10.72 -17.58
C HIS A 9 4.06 10.16 -18.09
N LYS A 10 3.29 9.47 -17.24
CA LYS A 10 1.93 9.01 -17.59
C LYS A 10 0.92 10.15 -17.78
N LYS A 11 1.21 11.35 -17.29
CA LYS A 11 0.34 12.52 -17.46
C LYS A 11 0.61 13.28 -18.75
N PHE A 12 1.88 13.45 -19.13
CA PHE A 12 2.28 14.33 -20.22
C PHE A 12 2.70 13.61 -21.49
N GLU A 13 3.23 12.38 -21.38
CA GLU A 13 3.66 11.64 -22.56
C GLU A 13 2.51 10.81 -23.15
N PRO A 14 2.22 10.95 -24.45
CA PRO A 14 1.27 10.08 -25.12
C PRO A 14 1.79 8.64 -25.11
N ASP A 15 0.87 7.67 -25.04
CA ASP A 15 1.16 6.23 -25.06
C ASP A 15 2.10 5.73 -23.93
N SER A 16 2.20 6.47 -22.82
CA SER A 16 3.00 6.07 -21.66
C SER A 16 2.50 4.75 -21.04
N GLU A 17 3.42 3.78 -20.90
CA GLU A 17 3.18 2.50 -20.22
C GLU A 17 3.35 2.57 -18.69
N LEU A 18 3.76 3.73 -18.15
CA LEU A 18 3.94 3.92 -16.71
C LEU A 18 2.62 4.11 -15.97
N SER A 19 2.64 4.11 -14.64
CA SER A 19 1.44 4.16 -13.80
C SER A 19 1.33 5.44 -12.96
N LYS A 20 0.09 5.81 -12.61
CA LYS A 20 -0.26 6.83 -11.59
C LYS A 20 -0.68 6.19 -10.26
N SER A 21 -0.71 4.87 -10.19
CA SER A 21 -1.06 4.08 -9.03
C SER A 21 0.17 3.32 -8.52
N PHE A 22 0.41 3.41 -7.21
CA PHE A 22 1.65 2.93 -6.59
C PHE A 22 1.33 2.08 -5.37
N LEU A 23 2.01 0.95 -5.23
CA LEU A 23 1.97 0.12 -4.03
C LEU A 23 3.37 0.05 -3.43
N ILE A 24 3.54 0.59 -2.23
CA ILE A 24 4.77 0.46 -1.44
C ILE A 24 4.55 -0.62 -0.38
N ILE A 25 5.44 -1.60 -0.37
CA ILE A 25 5.39 -2.74 0.55
C ILE A 25 6.59 -2.66 1.49
N ALA A 26 6.30 -2.49 2.77
CA ALA A 26 7.26 -2.59 3.85
C ALA A 26 7.47 -4.06 4.28
N PRO A 27 8.66 -4.45 4.74
CA PRO A 27 8.95 -5.80 5.22
C PRO A 27 8.32 -6.11 6.58
N ASN A 28 8.20 -5.11 7.44
CA ASN A 28 7.81 -5.25 8.84
C ASN A 28 7.20 -3.95 9.35
N ILE A 29 6.63 -3.99 10.54
CA ILE A 29 5.91 -2.86 11.12
C ILE A 29 6.82 -1.66 11.43
N ILE A 30 8.09 -1.89 11.77
CA ILE A 30 9.03 -0.82 12.11
C ILE A 30 9.34 0.01 10.86
N VAL A 31 9.64 -0.66 9.75
CA VAL A 31 9.88 0.02 8.46
C VAL A 31 8.59 0.66 7.95
N PHE A 32 7.44 0.02 8.13
CA PHE A 32 6.15 0.62 7.79
C PHE A 32 5.92 1.95 8.51
N GLU A 33 6.13 2.03 9.83
CA GLU A 33 5.92 3.28 10.57
C GLU A 33 6.89 4.37 10.11
N ARG A 34 8.16 4.03 9.81
CA ARG A 34 9.12 4.99 9.21
C ARG A 34 8.62 5.52 7.87
N LEU A 35 8.23 4.63 6.96
CA LEU A 35 7.72 5.02 5.64
C LEU A 35 6.42 5.82 5.77
N LYS A 36 5.57 5.47 6.73
CA LYS A 36 4.33 6.19 7.01
C LYS A 36 4.61 7.64 7.38
N GLU A 37 5.59 7.92 8.25
CA GLU A 37 5.96 9.30 8.60
C GLU A 37 6.33 10.16 7.37
N ASP A 38 6.92 9.55 6.34
CA ASP A 38 7.31 10.22 5.10
C ASP A 38 6.15 10.36 4.10
N PHE A 39 5.35 9.30 3.93
CA PHE A 39 4.33 9.23 2.88
C PHE A 39 2.94 9.70 3.34
N GLU A 40 2.69 9.78 4.64
CA GLU A 40 1.42 10.26 5.18
C GLU A 40 1.11 11.66 4.65
N SER A 41 -0.09 11.79 4.06
CA SER A 41 -0.54 13.04 3.42
C SER A 41 0.43 13.61 2.37
N GLY A 42 1.33 12.78 1.83
CA GLY A 42 2.33 13.17 0.84
C GLY A 42 3.43 14.09 1.37
N LYS A 43 3.76 14.01 2.66
CA LYS A 43 4.74 14.90 3.30
C LYS A 43 6.06 14.98 2.54
N ILE A 44 6.66 13.85 2.19
CA ILE A 44 7.92 13.78 1.43
C ILE A 44 7.83 14.53 0.09
N PHE A 45 6.70 14.48 -0.62
CA PHE A 45 6.51 15.16 -1.89
C PHE A 45 6.29 16.68 -1.77
N LYS A 46 5.97 17.15 -0.56
CA LYS A 46 5.78 18.58 -0.26
C LYS A 46 7.04 19.21 0.30
N GLU A 47 7.73 18.49 1.19
CA GLU A 47 8.91 18.99 1.89
C GLU A 47 10.17 18.87 1.05
N TRP A 48 10.28 17.82 0.23
CA TRP A 48 11.43 17.63 -0.63
C TRP A 48 11.15 18.25 -1.99
N ASP A 49 12.16 18.88 -2.58
CA ASP A 49 12.07 19.52 -3.90
C ASP A 49 12.11 18.48 -5.03
N LEU A 50 11.16 17.54 -5.00
CA LEU A 50 11.02 16.45 -5.97
C LEU A 50 10.14 16.84 -7.15
N ILE A 51 9.28 17.85 -6.98
CA ILE A 51 8.28 18.29 -7.95
C ILE A 51 8.55 19.75 -8.29
N PRO A 52 8.83 20.09 -9.55
CA PRO A 52 8.97 21.48 -9.99
C PRO A 52 7.78 22.34 -9.55
N ASN A 53 8.03 23.59 -9.15
CA ASN A 53 6.98 24.47 -8.62
C ASN A 53 5.81 24.65 -9.58
N GLU A 54 6.09 24.69 -10.88
CA GLU A 54 5.14 24.83 -11.97
C GLU A 54 4.17 23.64 -12.05
N TRP A 55 4.59 22.45 -11.60
CA TRP A 55 3.82 21.21 -11.69
C TRP A 55 3.15 20.81 -10.36
N LYS A 56 3.33 21.59 -9.29
CA LYS A 56 2.73 21.28 -7.98
C LYS A 56 1.21 21.20 -8.01
N TYR A 57 0.56 22.00 -8.87
CA TYR A 57 -0.90 21.95 -9.05
C TYR A 57 -1.37 20.70 -9.80
N ASP A 58 -0.50 20.14 -10.63
CA ASP A 58 -0.76 18.91 -11.36
C ASP A 58 -0.57 17.66 -10.52
N TRP A 59 0.05 17.76 -9.34
CA TRP A 59 0.27 16.65 -8.41
C TRP A 59 -0.99 16.31 -7.61
N GLN A 60 -1.85 15.48 -8.18
CA GLN A 60 -3.11 15.05 -7.58
C GLN A 60 -3.04 13.60 -7.11
N MET A 61 -2.56 13.39 -5.88
CA MET A 61 -2.37 12.08 -5.27
C MET A 61 -3.25 11.87 -4.04
N THR A 62 -3.87 10.69 -3.96
CA THR A 62 -4.45 10.16 -2.71
C THR A 62 -3.44 9.21 -2.07
N TYR A 63 -3.23 9.34 -0.77
CA TYR A 63 -2.40 8.45 0.02
C TYR A 63 -3.31 7.59 0.88
N ILE A 64 -3.19 6.26 0.77
CA ILE A 64 -4.00 5.28 1.49
C ILE A 64 -3.04 4.46 2.34
N LEU A 65 -3.15 4.66 3.65
CA LEU A 65 -2.37 3.94 4.64
C LEU A 65 -3.17 2.79 5.25
N ARG A 66 -2.48 1.99 6.05
CA ARG A 66 -3.09 0.92 6.86
C ARG A 66 -4.31 1.41 7.64
N GLY A 67 -5.45 0.72 7.46
CA GLY A 67 -6.69 0.99 8.19
C GLY A 67 -7.48 2.22 7.72
N GLU A 68 -7.05 2.92 6.66
CA GLU A 68 -7.80 4.04 6.12
C GLU A 68 -8.76 3.61 5.01
N SER A 69 -10.06 3.81 5.23
CA SER A 69 -11.06 3.73 4.16
C SER A 69 -11.24 5.12 3.55
N ARG A 70 -10.45 5.46 2.52
CA ARG A 70 -10.68 6.64 1.68
C ARG A 70 -11.14 6.21 0.30
N LYS A 71 -12.15 6.89 -0.26
CA LYS A 71 -12.49 6.73 -1.68
C LYS A 71 -11.44 7.49 -2.50
N THR A 72 -10.86 6.84 -3.50
CA THR A 72 -9.93 7.47 -4.44
C THR A 72 -10.74 8.33 -5.42
N SER A 73 -10.60 9.66 -5.34
CA SER A 73 -11.20 10.59 -6.31
C SER A 73 -10.15 11.40 -7.07
N THR A 74 -8.87 11.09 -6.87
CA THR A 74 -7.73 11.80 -7.47
C THR A 74 -7.18 11.04 -8.67
N GLU A 75 -6.37 11.72 -9.47
CA GLU A 75 -5.76 11.16 -10.68
C GLU A 75 -4.74 10.05 -10.39
N GLY A 76 -4.03 10.11 -9.25
CA GLY A 76 -3.13 9.05 -8.81
C GLY A 76 -3.38 8.61 -7.38
N THR A 77 -2.90 7.40 -7.04
CA THR A 77 -3.07 6.79 -5.71
C THR A 77 -1.78 6.13 -5.26
N LEU A 78 -1.40 6.32 -3.99
CA LEU A 78 -0.28 5.63 -3.35
C LEU A 78 -0.78 4.84 -2.15
N TYR A 79 -0.58 3.53 -2.20
CA TYR A 79 -0.86 2.59 -1.13
C TYR A 79 0.44 2.31 -0.37
N LEU A 80 0.38 2.33 0.97
CA LEU A 80 1.47 1.85 1.82
C LEU A 80 0.95 0.76 2.75
N THR A 81 1.56 -0.41 2.68
CA THR A 81 1.24 -1.58 3.52
C THR A 81 2.52 -2.34 3.86
N ASN A 82 2.41 -3.43 4.63
CA ASN A 82 3.52 -4.35 4.90
C ASN A 82 3.20 -5.77 4.45
N ILE A 83 4.24 -6.56 4.20
CA ILE A 83 4.14 -7.88 3.58
C ILE A 83 3.30 -8.88 4.40
N HIS A 84 3.39 -8.82 5.73
CA HIS A 84 2.62 -9.68 6.62
C HIS A 84 1.11 -9.51 6.41
N GLN A 85 0.67 -8.29 6.13
CA GLN A 85 -0.73 -7.96 5.91
C GLN A 85 -1.25 -8.43 4.55
N LEU A 86 -0.36 -8.62 3.57
CA LEU A 86 -0.73 -9.25 2.29
C LEU A 86 -0.87 -10.77 2.43
N TYR A 87 -0.15 -11.38 3.38
CA TYR A 87 -0.12 -12.81 3.61
C TYR A 87 -1.01 -13.29 4.77
N GLU A 88 -1.62 -12.41 5.56
CA GLU A 88 -2.49 -12.83 6.66
C GLU A 88 -3.56 -13.81 6.11
N PRO A 89 -3.55 -15.08 6.59
CA PRO A 89 -4.31 -16.12 5.92
C PRO A 89 -5.80 -15.80 5.99
N ARG A 90 -6.43 -15.82 4.81
CA ARG A 90 -7.85 -15.62 4.52
C ARG A 90 -8.82 -16.56 5.26
N ASN A 91 -8.35 -17.35 6.21
CA ASN A 91 -9.16 -18.35 6.89
C ASN A 91 -8.63 -18.68 8.28
N ASN A 92 -9.21 -18.04 9.30
CA ASN A 92 -9.34 -18.63 10.63
C ASN A 92 -10.83 -18.80 10.99
N ASN A 93 -11.64 -19.20 10.01
CA ASN A 93 -12.97 -19.73 10.25
C ASN A 93 -12.89 -21.26 10.31
N GLY A 94 -12.56 -21.79 11.49
CA GLY A 94 -12.62 -23.22 11.84
C GLY A 94 -11.26 -23.73 12.36
N ALA A 95 -11.13 -24.35 13.52
CA ALA A 95 -12.10 -24.86 14.48
C ALA A 95 -11.46 -24.87 15.88
N ASP A 96 -12.28 -24.63 16.90
CA ASP A 96 -12.07 -25.04 18.31
C ASP A 96 -10.79 -24.54 19.00
N ASP A 97 -10.58 -23.22 19.05
CA ASP A 97 -9.63 -22.63 20.00
C ASP A 97 -10.19 -22.75 21.44
N PRO A 98 -9.58 -23.54 22.35
CA PRO A 98 -10.05 -23.72 23.72
C PRO A 98 -10.15 -22.40 24.49
N VAL A 99 -9.44 -21.35 24.05
CA VAL A 99 -9.51 -20.00 24.60
C VAL A 99 -10.84 -19.31 24.24
N ASN A 100 -11.35 -19.48 23.01
CA ASN A 100 -12.66 -18.95 22.59
C ASN A 100 -13.83 -19.60 23.35
N ARG A 101 -13.66 -20.86 23.79
CA ARG A 101 -14.68 -21.56 24.61
C ARG A 101 -14.78 -21.01 26.03
N LEU A 102 -13.70 -20.38 26.53
CA LEU A 102 -13.62 -19.80 27.87
C LEU A 102 -13.96 -18.31 27.90
N LEU A 103 -13.62 -17.56 26.84
CA LEU A 103 -13.72 -16.09 26.79
C LEU A 103 -14.85 -15.58 25.87
N GLY A 104 -15.59 -16.47 25.20
CA GLY A 104 -16.52 -16.12 24.14
C GLY A 104 -15.82 -15.89 22.81
N PRO A 105 -16.58 -15.74 21.70
CA PRO A 105 -15.98 -15.47 20.40
C PRO A 105 -15.15 -14.18 20.48
N LYS A 106 -13.87 -14.25 20.08
CA LYS A 106 -13.07 -13.06 19.79
C LYS A 106 -13.95 -12.09 18.97
N PRO A 107 -14.07 -10.82 19.37
CA PRO A 107 -14.69 -9.81 18.51
C PRO A 107 -14.06 -9.95 17.13
N LYS A 108 -14.88 -10.01 16.07
CA LYS A 108 -14.37 -9.92 14.70
C LYS A 108 -13.66 -8.58 14.61
N GLU A 109 -12.35 -8.56 14.79
CA GLU A 109 -11.57 -7.38 14.51
C GLU A 109 -11.83 -7.08 13.03
N ALA A 110 -12.23 -5.85 12.72
CA ALA A 110 -12.55 -5.40 11.36
C ALA A 110 -11.33 -5.44 10.40
N THR A 111 -10.22 -6.03 10.87
CA THR A 111 -8.95 -6.20 10.19
C THR A 111 -9.11 -7.02 8.90
N GLY A 112 -9.87 -8.11 8.92
CA GLY A 112 -10.05 -8.94 7.72
C GLY A 112 -10.86 -8.27 6.60
N SER A 113 -11.90 -7.51 6.94
CA SER A 113 -12.77 -6.87 5.93
C SER A 113 -12.08 -5.72 5.19
N TRP A 114 -11.18 -4.99 5.86
CA TRP A 114 -10.51 -3.86 5.20
C TRP A 114 -9.36 -4.33 4.29
N GLU A 115 -8.72 -5.46 4.61
CA GLU A 115 -7.66 -6.04 3.81
C GLU A 115 -8.17 -6.56 2.46
N GLU A 116 -9.33 -7.22 2.47
CA GLU A 116 -10.04 -7.59 1.26
C GLU A 116 -10.38 -6.35 0.43
N ASP A 117 -10.94 -5.31 1.06
CA ASP A 117 -11.24 -4.03 0.40
C ASP A 117 -9.98 -3.35 -0.18
N LEU A 118 -8.83 -3.41 0.49
CA LEU A 118 -7.59 -2.82 0.02
C LEU A 118 -7.06 -3.57 -1.21
N LEU A 119 -6.96 -4.90 -1.12
CA LEU A 119 -6.41 -5.72 -2.18
C LEU A 119 -7.28 -5.65 -3.44
N ASP A 120 -8.60 -5.65 -3.28
CA ASP A 120 -9.53 -5.54 -4.40
C ASP A 120 -9.41 -4.16 -5.08
N ARG A 121 -9.21 -3.09 -4.31
CA ARG A 121 -8.90 -1.76 -4.88
C ARG A 121 -7.58 -1.72 -5.62
N ILE A 122 -6.53 -2.34 -5.07
CA ILE A 122 -5.22 -2.41 -5.73
C ILE A 122 -5.34 -3.16 -7.07
N LYS A 123 -6.07 -4.28 -7.09
CA LYS A 123 -6.30 -5.10 -8.28
C LYS A 123 -7.20 -4.44 -9.33
N ALA A 124 -7.99 -3.44 -8.95
CA ALA A 124 -8.87 -2.73 -9.86
C ALA A 124 -8.14 -1.69 -10.73
N HIS A 125 -6.86 -1.40 -10.46
CA HIS A 125 -6.07 -0.51 -11.30
C HIS A 125 -5.55 -1.24 -12.54
N ASP A 126 -5.70 -0.63 -13.71
CA ASP A 126 -5.21 -1.17 -14.99
C ASP A 126 -3.67 -1.21 -15.04
N ASP A 127 -3.03 -0.21 -14.43
CA ASP A 127 -1.57 -0.07 -14.34
C ASP A 127 -1.15 0.17 -12.88
N LEU A 128 -0.12 -0.53 -12.41
CA LEU A 128 0.36 -0.45 -11.02
C LEU A 128 1.88 -0.56 -10.96
N LEU A 129 2.52 0.39 -10.29
CA LEU A 129 3.94 0.32 -9.97
C LEU A 129 4.10 -0.16 -8.52
N ILE A 130 4.78 -1.31 -8.35
CA ILE A 130 5.03 -1.91 -7.04
C ILE A 130 6.48 -1.62 -6.61
N ILE A 131 6.67 -1.10 -5.41
CA ILE A 131 7.97 -0.83 -4.79
C ILE A 131 8.08 -1.66 -3.53
N ASN A 132 9.07 -2.56 -3.49
CA ASN A 132 9.39 -3.35 -2.31
C ASN A 132 10.66 -2.81 -1.66
N ASP A 133 10.57 -2.38 -0.39
CA ASP A 133 11.69 -1.77 0.35
C ASP A 133 12.78 -2.79 0.74
N GLU A 134 12.47 -4.10 0.73
CA GLU A 134 13.42 -5.18 1.07
C GLU A 134 13.45 -6.26 -0.03
N ALA A 135 13.66 -5.85 -1.28
CA ALA A 135 13.70 -6.78 -2.42
C ALA A 135 14.77 -7.89 -2.34
N HIS A 136 15.68 -7.83 -1.36
CA HIS A 136 16.67 -8.89 -1.09
C HIS A 136 16.15 -9.99 -0.16
N HIS A 137 14.94 -9.85 0.38
CA HIS A 137 14.19 -10.89 1.10
C HIS A 137 13.08 -11.49 0.24
N VAL A 138 13.14 -11.34 -1.10
CA VAL A 138 12.24 -12.06 -2.01
C VAL A 138 12.34 -13.54 -1.67
N HIS A 139 11.20 -14.10 -1.26
CA HIS A 139 11.05 -15.44 -0.73
C HIS A 139 11.73 -16.44 -1.67
N ASP A 140 12.85 -17.01 -1.21
CA ASP A 140 13.40 -18.22 -1.79
C ASP A 140 12.57 -19.36 -1.20
N GLU A 141 11.81 -20.07 -2.02
CA GLU A 141 11.00 -21.23 -1.57
C GLU A 141 11.90 -22.36 -1.01
N ASP A 142 13.21 -22.30 -1.27
CA ASP A 142 14.22 -23.26 -0.80
C ASP A 142 14.83 -22.91 0.58
N LEU A 143 14.42 -21.80 1.22
CA LEU A 143 14.91 -21.38 2.55
C LEU A 143 13.80 -21.46 3.61
N GLU A 144 13.15 -22.62 3.72
CA GLU A 144 12.43 -22.97 4.95
C GLU A 144 13.43 -23.42 6.02
N TRP A 145 13.33 -22.84 7.22
CA TRP A 145 14.00 -23.30 8.44
C TRP A 145 13.07 -24.17 9.28
#